data_AF-A0A5D0QQX2-F1
#
_entry.id   AF-A0A5D0QQX2-F1
#
_cell.length_a   1.000
_cell.length_b   1.000
_cell.length_c   1.000
_cell.angle_alpha   90.00
_cell.angle_beta   90.00
_cell.angle_gamma   90.00
#
_symmetry.space_group_name_H-M   'P 1'
#
loop_
_entity.id
_entity.type
_entity.pdbx_description
1 polymer ?
#
loop_
_entity_poly.entity_id
_entity_poly.type
_entity_poly.pdbx_seq_one_letter_code
_entity_poly.pdbx_strand_id
1 'polypeptide(L)'
;MNIAPDIPKWTIVAFIQPQLDLEAIRTGTDEPYYFKDFPIKPSDLRWAPVDFDSRNCTCDLLFHLITYPKLEAPADVEQLLDYIYIIILDLLGEEVVRQTIRFGYYEDALLHYLDWYRLDALPDFLATWEL
;
A
#
# COMPACT_ATOMS: atom_id res chain seq x y z
N MET A 1 -30.60 8.65 22.22
CA MET A 1 -29.24 9.02 22.63
C MET A 1 -28.50 7.74 22.93
N ASN A 2 -27.55 7.35 22.09
CA ASN A 2 -26.76 6.13 22.30
C ASN A 2 -25.60 6.49 23.23
N ILE A 3 -25.75 6.23 24.53
CA ILE A 3 -24.69 6.49 25.51
C ILE A 3 -23.81 5.24 25.49
N ALA A 4 -22.74 5.29 24.70
CA ALA A 4 -21.71 4.26 24.78
C ALA A 4 -21.16 4.25 26.23
N PRO A 5 -20.99 3.07 26.85
CA PRO A 5 -20.50 2.97 28.22
C PRO A 5 -19.07 3.50 28.32
N ASP A 6 -18.79 4.26 29.38
CA ASP A 6 -17.45 4.73 29.69
C ASP A 6 -16.66 3.57 30.35
N ILE A 7 -15.66 3.04 29.64
CA ILE A 7 -14.83 1.91 30.10
C ILE A 7 -13.48 2.46 30.56
N PRO A 8 -13.26 2.69 31.87
CA PRO A 8 -12.01 3.27 32.36
C PRO A 8 -10.83 2.35 32.05
N LYS A 9 -9.73 2.94 31.54
CA LYS A 9 -8.45 2.33 31.11
C LYS A 9 -8.42 1.72 29.69
N TRP A 10 -9.42 1.98 28.85
CA TRP A 10 -9.36 1.61 27.43
C TRP A 10 -8.98 2.82 26.56
N THR A 11 -7.98 2.66 25.69
CA THR A 11 -7.66 3.63 24.64
C THR A 11 -8.36 3.19 23.37
N ILE A 12 -9.35 3.96 22.91
CA ILE A 12 -9.98 3.73 21.61
C ILE A 12 -8.99 4.21 20.54
N VAL A 13 -8.49 3.27 19.74
CA VAL A 13 -7.67 3.55 18.55
C VAL A 13 -8.54 3.24 17.34
N ALA A 14 -8.78 4.24 16.50
CA ALA A 14 -9.48 4.04 15.24
C ALA A 14 -8.48 3.57 14.19
N PHE A 15 -8.75 2.44 13.55
CA PHE A 15 -7.94 1.90 12.47
C PHE A 15 -8.55 2.25 11.12
N ILE A 16 -7.71 2.61 10.16
CA ILE A 16 -8.13 2.69 8.75
C ILE A 16 -8.55 1.29 8.30
N GLN A 17 -9.78 1.18 7.78
CA GLN A 17 -10.31 -0.04 7.17
C GLN A 17 -10.03 -0.03 5.67
N PRO A 18 -9.80 -1.18 5.01
CA PRO A 18 -9.72 -1.26 3.56
C PRO A 18 -10.95 -0.63 2.90
N GLN A 19 -10.78 0.31 1.97
CA GLN A 19 -11.87 0.90 1.18
C GLN A 19 -11.68 0.78 -0.34
N LEU A 20 -10.49 0.37 -0.81
CA LEU A 20 -10.20 0.27 -2.23
C LEU A 20 -10.97 -0.87 -2.92
N ASP A 21 -11.53 -0.55 -4.09
CA ASP A 21 -12.19 -1.53 -4.96
C ASP A 21 -11.14 -2.28 -5.81
N LEU A 22 -10.83 -3.50 -5.41
CA LEU A 22 -9.87 -4.36 -6.11
C LEU A 22 -10.26 -4.60 -7.58
N GLU A 23 -11.55 -4.65 -7.90
CA GLU A 23 -12.00 -4.84 -9.28
C GLU A 23 -11.74 -3.61 -10.14
N ALA A 24 -11.91 -2.42 -9.57
CA ALA A 24 -11.56 -1.17 -10.24
C ALA A 24 -10.04 -1.09 -10.52
N ILE A 25 -9.21 -1.46 -9.54
CA ILE A 25 -7.74 -1.52 -9.72
C ILE A 25 -7.37 -2.55 -10.79
N ARG A 26 -7.98 -3.73 -10.76
CA ARG A 26 -7.73 -4.83 -11.72
C ARG A 26 -8.10 -4.45 -13.14
N THR A 27 -9.19 -3.71 -13.33
CA THR A 27 -9.65 -3.24 -14.64
C THR A 27 -9.04 -1.90 -15.06
N GLY A 28 -8.35 -1.21 -14.14
CA GLY A 28 -7.77 0.11 -14.38
C GLY A 28 -8.83 1.21 -14.48
N THR A 29 -10.00 1.03 -13.85
CA THR A 29 -11.08 2.03 -13.78
C THR A 29 -11.14 2.75 -12.44
N ASP A 30 -10.17 2.49 -11.56
CA ASP A 30 -9.97 3.19 -10.29
C ASP A 30 -9.70 4.68 -10.49
N GLU A 31 -10.15 5.47 -9.53
CA GLU A 31 -9.91 6.90 -9.48
C GLU A 31 -8.50 7.18 -8.91
N PRO A 32 -7.79 8.19 -9.43
CA PRO A 32 -6.48 8.55 -8.91
C PRO A 32 -6.59 9.26 -7.56
N TYR A 33 -5.57 9.06 -6.71
CA TYR A 33 -5.32 9.86 -5.53
C TYR A 33 -4.62 11.15 -5.93
N TYR A 34 -5.21 12.29 -5.62
CA TYR A 34 -4.64 13.60 -5.93
C TYR A 34 -3.80 14.14 -4.76
N PHE A 35 -2.49 13.92 -4.80
CA PHE A 35 -1.56 14.42 -3.79
C PHE A 35 -0.85 15.69 -4.27
N LYS A 36 -1.17 16.87 -3.71
CA LYS A 36 -0.52 18.16 -4.04
C LYS A 36 -0.26 18.33 -5.56
N ASP A 37 -1.27 18.03 -6.38
CA ASP A 37 -1.28 18.07 -7.86
C ASP A 37 -0.55 16.93 -8.60
N PHE A 38 -0.11 15.87 -7.91
CA PHE A 38 0.40 14.64 -8.50
C PHE A 38 -0.63 13.50 -8.37
N PRO A 39 -1.36 13.14 -9.45
CA PRO A 39 -2.31 12.05 -9.41
C PRO A 39 -1.59 10.70 -9.44
N ILE A 40 -1.82 9.86 -8.44
CA ILE A 40 -1.37 8.47 -8.43
C ILE A 40 -2.57 7.56 -8.59
N LYS A 41 -2.60 6.80 -9.67
CA LYS A 41 -3.61 5.77 -9.87
C LYS A 41 -3.14 4.43 -9.28
N PRO A 42 -3.89 3.82 -8.34
CA PRO A 42 -3.54 2.51 -7.79
C PRO A 42 -3.23 1.43 -8.85
N SER A 43 -3.95 1.41 -9.98
CA SER A 43 -3.68 0.48 -11.09
C SER A 43 -2.31 0.64 -11.75
N ASP A 44 -1.67 1.79 -11.56
CA ASP A 44 -0.36 2.10 -12.12
C ASP A 44 0.77 1.70 -11.18
N LEU A 45 0.45 1.37 -9.93
CA LEU A 45 1.40 0.85 -8.96
C LEU A 45 1.72 -0.61 -9.24
N ARG A 46 3.01 -0.92 -9.27
CA ARG A 46 3.56 -2.26 -9.27
C ARG A 46 4.36 -2.47 -8.01
N TRP A 47 4.42 -3.72 -7.56
CA TRP A 47 5.20 -4.09 -6.40
C TRP A 47 5.95 -5.41 -6.64
N ALA A 48 7.04 -5.61 -5.91
CA ALA A 48 7.78 -6.87 -5.85
C ALA A 48 8.23 -7.15 -4.41
N PRO A 49 8.20 -8.40 -3.93
CA PRO A 49 8.77 -8.75 -2.64
C PRO A 49 10.30 -8.75 -2.73
N VAL A 50 10.98 -8.14 -1.76
CA VAL A 50 12.45 -8.03 -1.74
C VAL A 50 13.08 -8.92 -0.70
N ASP A 51 12.50 -8.93 0.51
CA ASP A 51 12.97 -9.74 1.63
C ASP A 51 11.78 -10.21 2.45
N PHE A 52 11.93 -11.38 3.09
CA PHE A 52 10.91 -11.95 3.96
C PHE A 52 11.52 -12.37 5.29
N ASP A 53 11.01 -11.78 6.37
CA ASP A 53 11.36 -12.15 7.72
C ASP A 53 10.42 -13.25 8.23
N SER A 54 10.82 -14.49 8.02
CA SER A 54 10.11 -15.68 8.51
C SER A 54 9.84 -15.71 10.02
N ARG A 55 10.54 -14.91 10.84
CA ARG A 55 10.30 -14.88 12.30
C ARG A 55 9.09 -14.05 12.66
N ASN A 56 8.86 -12.98 11.91
CA ASN A 56 7.79 -12.02 12.15
C ASN A 56 6.68 -12.09 11.10
N CYS A 57 6.84 -12.95 10.09
CA CYS A 57 5.98 -13.04 8.91
C CYS A 57 5.79 -11.69 8.20
N THR A 58 6.85 -10.88 8.17
CA THR A 58 6.86 -9.57 7.50
C THR A 58 7.65 -9.60 6.20
N CYS A 59 7.27 -8.76 5.25
CA CYS A 59 7.94 -8.60 3.97
C CYS A 59 8.37 -7.15 3.73
N ASP A 60 9.47 -7.01 2.99
CA ASP A 60 9.86 -5.74 2.39
C ASP A 60 9.34 -5.68 0.96
N LEU A 61 8.80 -4.52 0.57
CA LEU A 61 8.20 -4.31 -0.73
C LEU A 61 8.98 -3.26 -1.52
N LEU A 62 9.24 -3.55 -2.79
CA LEU A 62 9.72 -2.58 -3.76
C LEU A 62 8.54 -2.12 -4.61
N PHE A 63 8.37 -0.81 -4.77
CA PHE A 63 7.30 -0.20 -5.55
C PHE A 63 7.84 0.48 -6.81
N HIS A 64 6.99 0.54 -7.83
CA HIS A 64 7.25 1.24 -9.08
C HIS A 64 5.93 1.75 -9.68
N LEU A 65 5.94 2.96 -10.24
CA LEU A 65 4.81 3.51 -10.99
C LEU A 65 5.06 3.37 -12.50
N ILE A 66 4.24 2.59 -13.19
CA ILE A 66 4.39 2.40 -14.65
C ILE A 66 4.07 3.68 -15.44
N THR A 67 3.19 4.53 -14.88
CA THR A 67 2.83 5.83 -15.43
C THR A 67 3.42 6.90 -14.51
N TYR A 68 4.72 7.12 -14.60
CA TYR A 68 5.43 8.10 -13.78
C TYR A 68 5.81 9.32 -14.60
N PRO A 69 5.01 10.41 -14.60
CA PRO A 69 5.43 11.65 -15.23
C PRO A 69 6.55 12.26 -14.38
N LYS A 70 7.82 11.95 -14.75
CA LYS A 70 9.04 12.46 -14.08
C LYS A 70 9.05 13.98 -13.90
N LEU A 71 8.30 14.72 -14.73
CA LEU A 71 8.17 16.18 -14.70
C LEU A 71 7.25 16.71 -13.59
N GLU A 72 6.30 15.89 -13.11
CA GLU A 72 5.27 16.29 -12.12
C GLU A 72 5.40 15.53 -10.79
N ALA A 73 6.33 14.57 -10.71
CA ALA A 73 6.52 13.78 -9.53
C ALA A 73 7.18 14.55 -8.38
N PRO A 74 6.95 14.15 -7.12
CA PRO A 74 7.71 14.65 -5.98
C PRO A 74 9.21 14.53 -6.27
N ALA A 75 9.96 15.60 -6.06
CA ALA A 75 11.42 15.57 -6.17
C ALA A 75 12.08 14.67 -5.12
N ASP A 76 11.31 14.29 -4.08
CA ASP A 76 11.71 13.49 -2.94
C ASP A 76 11.05 12.11 -2.98
N VAL A 77 11.89 11.07 -2.99
CA VAL A 77 11.46 9.67 -2.97
C VAL A 77 10.76 9.30 -1.67
N GLU A 78 11.15 9.91 -0.55
CA GLU A 78 10.50 9.65 0.75
C GLU A 78 9.04 10.12 0.73
N GLN A 79 8.78 11.30 0.16
CA GLN A 79 7.42 11.81 -0.02
C GLN A 79 6.59 10.95 -0.97
N LEU A 80 7.20 10.40 -2.03
CA LEU A 80 6.51 9.48 -2.92
C LEU A 80 6.14 8.18 -2.20
N LEU A 81 7.04 7.66 -1.37
CA LEU A 81 6.78 6.49 -0.54
C LEU A 81 5.67 6.73 0.47
N ASP A 82 5.60 7.92 1.09
CA ASP A 82 4.48 8.30 1.96
C ASP A 82 3.14 8.24 1.21
N TYR A 83 3.09 8.73 -0.02
CA TYR A 83 1.87 8.69 -0.86
C TYR A 83 1.48 7.26 -1.22
N ILE A 84 2.46 6.46 -1.62
CA ILE A 84 2.24 5.03 -1.88
C ILE A 84 1.71 4.35 -0.60
N TYR A 85 2.31 4.64 0.55
CA TYR A 85 1.91 4.04 1.82
C TYR A 85 0.48 4.40 2.22
N ILE A 86 0.01 5.63 1.93
CA ILE A 86 -1.40 6.00 2.11
C ILE A 86 -2.32 5.11 1.26
N ILE A 87 -1.95 4.83 0.00
CA ILE A 87 -2.71 3.92 -0.87
C ILE A 87 -2.70 2.50 -0.31
N ILE A 88 -1.55 2.02 0.18
CA ILE A 88 -1.43 0.68 0.78
C ILE A 88 -2.29 0.56 2.06
N LEU A 89 -2.33 1.59 2.91
CA LEU A 89 -3.20 1.63 4.09
C LEU A 89 -4.68 1.56 3.70
N ASP A 90 -5.09 2.23 2.63
CA ASP A 90 -6.46 2.19 2.14
C ASP A 90 -6.82 0.86 1.43
N LEU A 91 -5.79 0.14 0.95
CA LEU A 91 -5.93 -1.18 0.30
C LEU A 91 -6.06 -2.31 1.32
N LEU A 92 -5.20 -2.31 2.34
CA LEU A 92 -5.03 -3.44 3.26
C LEU A 92 -5.56 -3.16 4.66
N GLY A 93 -5.76 -1.89 5.01
CA GLY A 93 -6.05 -1.46 6.37
C GLY A 93 -4.79 -1.39 7.24
N GLU A 94 -4.81 -0.49 8.22
CA GLU A 94 -3.64 -0.17 9.04
C GLU A 94 -3.08 -1.37 9.81
N GLU A 95 -3.96 -2.24 10.31
CA GLU A 95 -3.54 -3.41 11.10
C GLU A 95 -2.75 -4.41 10.25
N VAL A 96 -3.23 -4.74 9.05
CA VAL A 96 -2.55 -5.68 8.14
C VAL A 96 -1.20 -5.12 7.74
N VAL A 97 -1.15 -3.84 7.35
CA VAL A 97 0.11 -3.18 6.97
C VAL A 97 1.13 -3.25 8.10
N ARG A 98 0.73 -2.92 9.34
CA ARG A 98 1.60 -2.96 10.51
C ARG A 98 2.15 -4.36 10.80
N GLN A 99 1.34 -5.39 10.57
CA GLN A 99 1.72 -6.77 10.86
C GLN A 99 2.56 -7.42 9.77
N THR A 100 2.42 -6.98 8.51
CA THR A 100 2.92 -7.74 7.35
C THR A 100 3.96 -6.99 6.53
N ILE A 101 4.02 -5.66 6.60
CA ILE A 101 4.94 -4.84 5.79
C ILE A 101 5.95 -4.18 6.72
N ARG A 102 7.24 -4.41 6.47
CA ARG A 102 8.34 -3.87 7.29
C ARG A 102 8.94 -2.60 6.67
N PHE A 103 9.43 -2.69 5.43
CA PHE A 103 9.95 -1.54 4.70
C PHE A 103 9.39 -1.45 3.27
N GLY A 104 9.20 -0.21 2.81
CA GLY A 104 8.87 0.12 1.43
C GLY A 104 10.05 0.81 0.75
N TYR A 105 10.37 0.38 -0.45
CA TYR A 105 11.40 0.97 -1.31
C TYR A 105 10.76 1.43 -2.62
N TYR A 106 11.39 2.37 -3.32
CA TYR A 106 10.94 2.81 -4.63
C TYR A 106 12.04 2.64 -5.67
N GLU A 107 11.68 2.17 -6.86
CA GLU A 107 12.57 2.08 -8.01
C GLU A 107 11.96 2.78 -9.21
N ASP A 108 12.78 3.57 -9.91
CA ASP A 108 12.31 4.37 -11.06
C ASP A 108 12.20 3.56 -12.35
N ALA A 109 12.68 2.31 -12.33
CA ALA A 109 12.67 1.38 -13.44
C ALA A 109 12.20 -0.02 -13.03
N LEU A 110 11.53 -0.71 -13.96
CA LEU A 110 11.23 -2.14 -13.79
C LEU A 110 12.52 -2.95 -13.94
N LEU A 111 13.07 -3.37 -12.80
CA LEU A 111 14.22 -4.26 -12.74
C LEU A 111 13.83 -5.63 -13.31
N HIS A 112 14.49 -6.03 -14.41
CA HIS A 112 14.16 -7.24 -15.18
C HIS A 112 14.36 -8.56 -14.44
N TYR A 113 15.05 -8.55 -13.30
CA TYR A 113 15.30 -9.71 -12.46
C TYR A 113 14.27 -9.87 -11.33
N LEU A 114 13.32 -8.94 -11.20
CA LEU A 114 12.23 -9.03 -10.23
C LEU A 114 10.93 -9.35 -10.94
N ASP A 115 10.13 -10.21 -10.30
CA ASP A 115 8.75 -10.42 -10.69
C ASP A 115 7.90 -9.27 -10.14
N TRP A 116 7.44 -8.40 -11.04
CA TRP A 116 6.60 -7.27 -10.69
C TRP A 116 5.11 -7.64 -10.80
N TYR A 117 4.41 -7.46 -9.68
CA TYR A 117 3.00 -7.75 -9.53
C TYR A 117 2.17 -6.47 -9.61
N ARG A 118 0.92 -6.63 -10.00
CA ARG A 118 -0.08 -5.56 -9.90
C ARG A 118 -0.51 -5.38 -8.45
N LEU A 119 -0.91 -4.16 -8.09
CA LEU A 119 -1.32 -3.86 -6.73
C LEU A 119 -2.52 -4.71 -6.26
N ASP A 120 -3.47 -5.04 -7.14
CA ASP A 120 -4.62 -5.87 -6.81
C ASP A 120 -4.27 -7.28 -6.32
N ALA A 121 -3.05 -7.77 -6.63
CA ALA A 121 -2.58 -9.08 -6.17
C ALA A 121 -1.93 -9.06 -4.77
N LEU A 122 -1.67 -7.88 -4.20
CA LEU A 122 -1.00 -7.77 -2.90
C LEU A 122 -1.78 -8.41 -1.75
N PRO A 123 -3.10 -8.21 -1.60
CA PRO A 123 -3.87 -8.84 -0.51
C PRO A 123 -3.77 -10.37 -0.55
N ASP A 124 -3.94 -10.97 -1.72
CA ASP A 124 -3.85 -12.43 -1.89
C ASP A 124 -2.45 -12.94 -1.59
N PHE A 125 -1.41 -12.23 -2.03
CA PHE A 125 -0.02 -12.57 -1.72
C PHE A 125 0.21 -12.60 -0.20
N LEU A 126 -0.27 -11.60 0.54
CA LEU A 126 -0.10 -11.55 1.99
C LEU A 126 -0.91 -12.64 2.70
N ALA A 127 -2.09 -12.98 2.19
CA ALA A 127 -2.93 -14.05 2.74
C ALA A 127 -2.31 -15.45 2.59
N THR A 128 -1.39 -15.67 1.64
CA THR A 128 -0.69 -16.97 1.51
C THR A 128 0.22 -17.32 2.70
N TRP A 129 0.49 -16.37 3.58
CA TRP A 129 1.38 -16.53 4.73
C TRP A 129 0.66 -16.63 6.08
N GLU A 130 -0.69 -16.57 6.09
CA GLU A 130 -1.49 -16.90 7.26
C GLU A 130 -1.52 -18.42 7.46
N LEU A 131 -0.64 -18.94 8.33
CA LEU A 131 -0.61 -20.32 8.83
C LEU A 131 -1.16 -20.40 10.26
#